data_AF-A0A6M1M9D1-F1
#
_entry.id   AF-A0A6M1M9D1-F1
#
_cell.length_a   1.000
_cell.length_b   1.000
_cell.length_c   1.000
_cell.angle_alpha   90.00
_cell.angle_beta   90.00
_cell.angle_gamma   90.00
#
_symmetry.space_group_name_H-M   'P 1'
#
loop_
_entity.id
_entity.type
_entity.pdbx_description
1 polymer ?
#
loop_
_entity_poly.entity_id
_entity_poly.type
_entity_poly.pdbx_seq_one_letter_code
_entity_poly.pdbx_strand_id
1 'polypeptide(L)' 'MTTRFTPIPAWLRRRGYSPRAMLAIASAVERSARRRETGAPEPESRCQIIPFPTRTAAPALRETAGLRQAGA' A
#
# COMPACT_ATOMS: atom_id res chain seq x y z
N MET A 1 9.04 -14.79 32.91
CA MET A 1 8.37 -13.90 31.94
C MET A 1 7.02 -13.50 32.50
N THR A 2 6.91 -12.31 33.10
CA THR A 2 5.64 -11.79 33.62
C THR A 2 4.82 -11.28 32.43
N THR A 3 3.95 -12.14 31.90
CA THR A 3 2.89 -11.69 30.98
C THR A 3 2.03 -10.70 31.73
N ARG A 4 2.26 -9.40 31.50
CA ARG A 4 1.39 -8.34 32.02
C ARG A 4 -0.01 -8.64 31.50
N PHE A 5 -0.90 -9.07 32.38
CA PHE A 5 -2.28 -9.35 32.03
C PHE A 5 -2.97 -8.02 31.78
N THR A 6 -3.03 -7.60 30.53
CA THR A 6 -3.79 -6.42 30.14
C THR A 6 -5.28 -6.78 30.19
N PRO A 7 -6.06 -6.15 31.09
CA PRO A 7 -7.46 -6.47 31.24
C PRO A 7 -8.22 -6.12 29.95
N ILE A 8 -9.19 -6.96 29.57
CA ILE A 8 -10.06 -6.72 28.41
C ILE A 8 -10.72 -5.34 28.56
N PRO A 9 -10.57 -4.42 27.56
CA PRO A 9 -11.12 -3.07 27.62
C PRO A 9 -12.65 -3.04 27.82
N ALA A 10 -13.14 -2.07 28.58
CA ALA A 10 -14.56 -1.96 28.93
C ALA A 10 -15.48 -1.85 27.71
N TRP A 11 -15.04 -1.15 26.66
CA TRP A 11 -15.78 -1.01 25.41
C TRP A 11 -15.90 -2.34 24.64
N LEU A 12 -14.96 -3.27 24.84
CA LEU A 12 -14.93 -4.55 24.15
C LEU A 12 -15.84 -5.59 24.84
N ARG A 13 -15.96 -5.51 26.17
CA ARG A 13 -16.81 -6.41 26.97
C ARG A 13 -18.29 -6.35 26.57
N ARG A 14 -18.76 -5.21 26.06
CA ARG A 14 -20.18 -4.99 25.70
C ARG A 14 -20.53 -5.43 24.27
N ARG A 15 -19.57 -5.93 23.50
CA ARG A 15 -19.75 -6.24 22.06
C ARG A 15 -20.26 -7.66 21.77
N GLY A 16 -20.41 -8.51 22.79
CA GLY A 16 -20.94 -9.87 22.63
C GLY A 16 -19.98 -10.85 21.95
N TYR A 17 -18.68 -10.54 21.86
CA TYR A 17 -17.68 -11.45 21.31
C TYR A 17 -17.39 -12.62 22.25
N SER A 18 -16.96 -13.74 21.69
CA SER A 18 -16.45 -14.87 22.49
C SER A 18 -15.22 -14.46 23.31
N PRO A 19 -14.96 -15.10 24.46
CA PRO A 19 -13.79 -14.78 25.31
C PRO A 19 -12.46 -14.81 24.55
N ARG A 20 -12.29 -15.78 23.64
CA ARG A 20 -11.08 -15.91 22.81
C ARG A 20 -10.92 -14.74 21.85
N ALA A 21 -12.01 -14.31 21.20
CA ALA A 21 -11.98 -13.16 20.30
C ALA A 21 -11.64 -11.87 21.05
N MET A 22 -12.17 -11.68 22.26
CA MET A 22 -11.84 -10.52 23.08
C MET A 22 -10.35 -10.43 23.42
N LEU A 23 -9.71 -11.55 23.76
CA LEU A 23 -8.27 -11.59 24.03
C LEU A 23 -7.43 -11.30 22.78
N ALA A 24 -7.82 -11.84 21.63
CA ALA A 24 -7.14 -11.59 20.36
C ALA A 24 -7.20 -10.10 19.97
N ILE A 25 -8.36 -9.46 20.14
CA ILE A 25 -8.54 -8.03 19.85
C ILE A 25 -7.76 -7.18 20.85
N ALA A 26 -7.85 -7.46 22.15
CA ALA A 26 -7.13 -6.70 23.17
C ALA A 26 -5.60 -6.73 22.94
N SER A 27 -5.05 -7.90 22.64
CA SER A 27 -3.62 -8.05 22.33
C SER A 27 -3.21 -7.37 21.02
N ALA A 28 -4.07 -7.36 20.01
CA ALA A 28 -3.83 -6.61 18.77
C ALA A 28 -3.78 -5.09 19.04
N VAL A 29 -4.72 -4.56 19.81
CA VAL A 29 -4.76 -3.14 20.19
C VAL A 29 -3.50 -2.75 20.97
N GLU A 30 -3.09 -3.55 21.95
CA GLU A 30 -1.89 -3.28 22.73
C GLU A 30 -0.61 -3.32 21.89
N ARG A 31 -0.50 -4.27 20.94
CA ARG A 31 0.60 -4.30 19.96
C ARG A 31 0.61 -3.04 19.08
N SER A 32 -0.54 -2.60 18.60
CA SER A 32 -0.66 -1.39 17.79
C SER A 32 -0.32 -0.11 18.58
N ALA A 33 -0.73 -0.03 19.85
CA ALA A 33 -0.37 1.08 20.74
C ALA A 33 1.14 1.15 20.96
N ARG A 34 1.77 0.02 21.34
CA ARG A 34 3.23 -0.07 21.48
C ARG A 34 3.96 0.32 20.20
N ARG A 35 3.46 -0.12 19.03
CA ARG A 35 4.05 0.22 17.73
C ARG A 35 4.04 1.73 17.47
N ARG A 36 2.95 2.42 17.83
CA ARG A 36 2.85 3.89 17.75
C ARG A 36 3.79 4.59 18.73
N GLU A 37 3.83 4.12 19.98
CA GLU A 37 4.69 4.70 21.04
C GLU A 37 6.17 4.55 20.75
N THR A 38 6.58 3.42 20.16
CA THR A 38 7.99 3.16 19.83
C THR A 38 8.46 3.96 18.60
N GLY A 39 7.59 4.79 18.00
CA GLY A 39 7.92 5.55 16.79
C GLY A 39 8.37 4.68 15.62
N ALA A 40 8.06 3.37 15.65
CA ALA A 40 8.39 2.48 14.55
C ALA A 40 7.70 3.06 13.31
N PRO A 41 8.45 3.36 12.25
CA PRO A 41 7.90 4.06 11.10
C PRO A 41 6.64 3.31 10.67
N GLU A 42 5.49 4.00 10.67
CA GLU A 42 4.39 3.60 9.79
C GLU A 42 5.06 3.25 8.46
N PRO A 43 4.85 2.04 7.90
CA PRO A 43 5.35 1.80 6.56
C PRO A 43 4.68 2.88 5.75
N GLU A 44 5.46 3.88 5.36
CA GLU A 44 4.97 5.01 4.63
C GLU A 44 4.19 4.40 3.48
N SER A 45 2.86 4.50 3.55
CA SER A 45 1.97 4.01 2.51
C SER A 45 2.08 5.03 1.38
N ARG A 46 3.30 5.21 0.88
CA ARG A 46 3.64 5.87 -0.34
C ARG A 46 3.15 4.91 -1.41
N CYS A 47 1.98 5.22 -1.95
CA CYS A 47 1.52 4.59 -3.18
C CYS A 47 2.70 4.63 -4.16
N GLN A 48 3.18 3.45 -4.58
CA GLN A 48 4.21 3.37 -5.60
C GLN A 48 3.55 3.78 -6.91
N ILE A 49 3.92 4.96 -7.42
CA ILE A 49 3.45 5.43 -8.73
C ILE A 49 4.26 4.64 -9.77
N ILE A 50 3.62 3.65 -10.41
CA ILE A 50 4.20 2.97 -11.57
C ILE A 50 3.93 3.87 -12.79
N PRO A 51 4.96 4.40 -13.46
CA PRO A 51 4.75 5.23 -14.64
C PRO A 51 4.14 4.40 -15.77
N PHE A 52 3.13 4.95 -16.46
CA PHE A 52 2.64 4.34 -17.70
C PHE A 52 3.73 4.39 -18.77
N PRO A 53 3.91 3.33 -19.57
CA PRO A 53 4.86 3.33 -20.66
C PRO A 53 4.45 4.40 -21.68
N THR A 54 5.33 5.39 -21.90
CA THR A 54 5.15 6.39 -22.96
C THR A 54 5.19 5.70 -24.31
N ARG A 55 4.13 5.80 -25.10
CA ARG A 55 4.15 5.36 -26.50
C ARG A 55 5.25 6.14 -27.22
N THR A 56 6.26 5.44 -27.73
CA THR A 56 7.28 6.03 -28.59
C THR A 56 6.57 6.66 -29.79
N ALA A 57 6.83 7.94 -30.07
CA ALA A 57 6.22 8.63 -31.19
C ALA A 57 6.52 7.87 -32.49
N ALA A 58 5.49 7.68 -33.33
CA ALA A 58 5.66 7.06 -34.63
C ALA A 58 6.72 7.84 -35.44
N PRO A 59 7.64 7.17 -36.15
CA PRO A 59 8.61 7.87 -36.99
C PRO A 59 7.85 8.73 -38.01
N ALA A 60 8.21 10.01 -38.08
CA ALA A 60 7.61 10.95 -39.01
C ALA A 60 7.68 10.38 -40.44
N LEU A 61 6.51 10.18 -41.04
CA LEU A 61 6.38 9.90 -42.47
C LEU A 61 7.03 11.07 -43.20
N ARG A 62 8.21 10.82 -43.78
CA ARG A 62 8.90 11.80 -44.62
C ARG A 62 8.09 11.97 -45.89
N GLU A 63 7.22 12.98 -45.90
CA GLU A 63 6.86 13.64 -47.14
C GLU A 63 8.12 14.31 -47.70
N THR A 64 8.72 13.65 -48.70
CA THR A 64 9.52 14.34 -49.71
C THR A 64 8.98 13.93 -51.06
N ALA A 65 8.01 14.69 -51.55
CA ALA A 65 7.78 14.83 -52.97
C ALA A 65 9.07 15.34 -53.63
N GLY A 66 9.46 14.74 -54.75
CA GLY A 66 10.40 15.37 -55.69
C GLY A 66 11.49 14.47 -56.27
N LEU A 67 11.30 14.13 -57.56
CA LEU A 67 12.31 13.78 -58.57
C LEU A 67 13.12 12.49 -58.42
N ARG A 68 12.79 11.51 -59.27
CA ARG A 68 13.76 11.03 -60.28
C ARG A 68 13.06 10.40 -61.50
N GLN A 69 13.19 11.11 -62.62
CA GLN A 69 12.98 10.67 -63.99
C GLN A 69 14.11 9.69 -64.38
N ALA A 70 13.77 8.58 -65.04
CA ALA A 70 14.51 7.92 -66.15
C ALA A 70 14.19 6.42 -66.21
N GLY A 71 13.78 5.93 -67.39
CA GLY A 71 13.95 4.51 -67.75
C GLY A 71 12.95 3.92 -68.74
N ALA A 72 13.21 4.17 -70.04
CA ALA A 72 12.83 3.42 -71.25
C ALA A 72 11.33 3.21 -71.58
#